data_AF-A0A9E0VB39-F1
#
_entry.id   AF-A0A9E0VB39-F1
#
_cell.length_a   1.000
_cell.length_b   1.000
_cell.length_c   1.000
_cell.angle_alpha   90.00
_cell.angle_beta   90.00
_cell.angle_gamma   90.00
#
_symmetry.space_group_name_H-M   'P 1'
#
loop_
_entity.id
_entity.type
_entity.pdbx_description
1 polymer ?
#
loop_
_entity_poly.entity_id
_entity_poly.type
_entity_poly.pdbx_seq_one_letter_code
_entity_poly.pdbx_strand_id
1 'polypeptide(L)'
;MKINLRDTRKLLIFCVIFLILPNITLGQPEEINLVDKKITIKMEKKPLGEVFKYLMKNYDILIGFEGSNSDMGHSDYAFDTNLSRTETTELKSKDGLRAKITAENVFLARNHLITVIAENKRLKEVFDTIVQQMKYYDWEIKEDVVNIFPKKGRDLRLKKLLETNINSFKFEKGDTIWQITTKIKELPEINKFVNENNFYFSGKRTGLVSILESQYGRKIDVEMDFSNITFKELLNKITKIKRGGWIIENHGFSKTVQKEYIVIDI
;
A
#
# COMPACT_ATOMS: atom_id res chain seq x y z
N MET A 1 80.44 10.90 -26.30
CA MET A 1 79.83 9.56 -26.16
C MET A 1 78.48 9.60 -26.85
N LYS A 2 78.30 8.83 -27.95
CA LYS A 2 77.11 8.85 -28.81
C LYS A 2 75.97 8.07 -28.14
N ILE A 3 74.84 8.70 -27.89
CA ILE A 3 73.63 8.05 -27.36
C ILE A 3 72.93 7.33 -28.53
N ASN A 4 72.78 6.00 -28.40
CA ASN A 4 72.28 5.10 -29.41
C ASN A 4 70.74 5.00 -29.30
N LEU A 5 70.03 5.53 -30.30
CA LEU A 5 68.56 5.65 -30.40
C LEU A 5 67.85 4.32 -30.76
N ARG A 6 68.29 3.18 -30.20
CA ARG A 6 67.79 1.84 -30.59
C ARG A 6 66.78 1.16 -29.65
N ASP A 7 66.40 1.79 -28.53
CA ASP A 7 65.52 1.17 -27.52
C ASP A 7 64.14 1.82 -27.37
N THR A 8 63.56 2.38 -28.43
CA THR A 8 62.18 2.90 -28.45
C THR A 8 61.14 1.89 -28.99
N ARG A 9 61.49 0.60 -29.07
CA ARG A 9 60.60 -0.48 -29.56
C ARG A 9 60.14 -1.46 -28.47
N LYS A 10 59.88 -0.97 -27.26
CA LYS A 10 58.88 -1.59 -26.36
C LYS A 10 57.61 -0.74 -26.47
N LEU A 11 57.07 -0.66 -27.67
CA LEU A 11 55.79 -1.29 -28.01
C LEU A 11 54.85 -1.31 -26.81
N LEU A 12 54.33 -0.11 -26.58
CA LEU A 12 53.11 0.23 -25.89
C LEU A 12 51.96 -0.54 -26.55
N ILE A 13 51.86 -1.86 -26.33
CA ILE A 13 50.59 -2.59 -26.50
C ILE A 13 49.78 -2.24 -25.26
N PHE A 14 49.34 -0.98 -25.22
CA PHE A 14 48.12 -0.65 -24.52
C PHE A 14 47.06 -1.39 -25.32
N CYS A 15 46.63 -2.53 -24.79
CA CYS A 15 45.40 -3.20 -25.19
C CYS A 15 44.27 -2.20 -25.03
N VAL A 16 44.11 -1.33 -26.02
CA VAL A 16 42.86 -0.67 -26.36
C VAL A 16 41.97 -1.77 -26.93
N ILE A 17 41.61 -2.71 -26.06
CA ILE A 17 40.35 -3.40 -26.21
C ILE A 17 39.34 -2.32 -25.83
N PHE A 18 38.99 -1.49 -26.83
CA PHE A 18 37.66 -0.91 -26.88
C PHE A 18 36.73 -2.13 -26.88
N LEU A 19 36.42 -2.57 -25.67
CA LEU A 19 35.22 -3.33 -25.39
C LEU A 19 34.11 -2.45 -25.95
N ILE A 20 33.70 -2.76 -27.18
CA ILE A 20 32.38 -2.49 -27.70
C ILE A 20 31.47 -3.31 -26.78
N LEU A 21 31.30 -2.87 -25.53
CA LEU A 21 30.17 -3.27 -24.75
C LEU A 21 29.00 -2.75 -25.58
N PRO A 22 28.11 -3.61 -26.08
CA PRO A 22 26.83 -3.12 -26.55
C PRO A 22 26.32 -2.22 -25.43
N ASN A 23 25.73 -1.08 -25.79
CA ASN A 23 24.92 -0.32 -24.85
C ASN A 23 23.85 -1.29 -24.36
N ILE A 24 24.16 -2.03 -23.29
CA ILE A 24 23.20 -2.66 -22.43
C ILE A 24 22.59 -1.44 -21.75
N THR A 25 21.68 -0.79 -22.47
CA THR A 25 20.60 -0.07 -21.84
C THR A 25 19.99 -1.12 -20.92
N LEU A 26 20.40 -1.09 -19.65
CA LEU A 26 19.62 -1.65 -18.57
C LEU A 26 18.25 -1.03 -18.76
N GLY A 27 17.38 -1.76 -19.47
CA GLY A 27 16.07 -1.31 -19.82
C GLY A 27 15.43 -0.94 -18.50
N GLN A 28 15.15 0.36 -18.32
CA GLN A 28 14.29 0.75 -17.23
C GLN A 28 13.04 -0.11 -17.41
N PRO A 29 12.65 -0.90 -16.40
CA PRO A 29 11.50 -1.76 -16.53
C PRO A 29 10.35 -0.88 -17.01
N GLU A 30 9.79 -1.20 -18.18
CA GLU A 30 8.66 -0.44 -18.72
C GLU A 30 7.61 -0.35 -17.62
N GLU A 31 7.28 0.88 -17.23
CA GLU A 31 6.27 1.11 -16.21
C GLU A 31 4.94 0.65 -16.78
N ILE A 32 4.51 -0.56 -16.38
CA ILE A 32 3.29 -1.16 -16.89
C ILE A 32 2.12 -0.28 -16.44
N ASN A 33 1.48 0.38 -17.41
CA ASN A 33 0.25 1.11 -17.18
C ASN A 33 -0.81 0.17 -16.59
N LEU A 34 -1.28 0.45 -15.37
CA LEU A 34 -2.26 -0.37 -14.67
C LEU A 34 -3.54 -0.59 -15.49
N VAL A 35 -3.94 0.37 -16.32
CA VAL A 35 -5.14 0.29 -17.16
C VAL A 35 -5.08 -0.89 -18.13
N ASP A 36 -3.91 -1.17 -18.69
CA ASP A 36 -3.70 -2.24 -19.68
C ASP A 36 -3.27 -3.56 -19.04
N LYS A 37 -3.08 -3.60 -17.72
CA LYS A 37 -2.66 -4.79 -16.99
C LYS A 37 -3.66 -5.93 -17.17
N LYS A 38 -3.14 -7.09 -17.59
CA LYS A 38 -3.91 -8.32 -17.80
C LYS A 38 -3.88 -9.21 -16.57
N ILE A 39 -5.03 -9.72 -16.17
CA ILE A 39 -5.24 -10.48 -14.94
C ILE A 39 -5.89 -11.83 -15.27
N THR A 40 -5.35 -12.89 -14.68
CA THR A 40 -5.94 -14.24 -14.67
C THR A 40 -6.18 -14.68 -13.22
N ILE A 41 -7.44 -14.69 -12.79
CA ILE A 41 -7.82 -14.95 -11.41
C ILE A 41 -9.05 -15.86 -11.39
N LYS A 42 -9.03 -16.85 -10.50
CA LYS A 42 -10.20 -17.68 -10.18
C LYS A 42 -10.35 -17.81 -8.68
N MET A 43 -11.21 -16.99 -8.10
CA MET A 43 -11.55 -16.99 -6.67
C MET A 43 -13.07 -17.04 -6.54
N GLU A 44 -13.58 -18.13 -5.98
CA GLU A 44 -15.02 -18.33 -5.80
C GLU A 44 -15.41 -18.18 -4.34
N LYS A 45 -16.44 -17.38 -4.07
CA LYS A 45 -17.00 -17.14 -2.73
C LYS A 45 -15.91 -16.83 -1.68
N LYS A 46 -15.07 -15.83 -1.97
CA LYS A 46 -13.99 -15.40 -1.06
C LYS A 46 -14.32 -14.07 -0.36
N PRO A 47 -13.82 -13.85 0.86
CA PRO A 47 -13.79 -12.52 1.48
C PRO A 47 -13.21 -11.47 0.53
N LEU A 48 -13.74 -10.24 0.52
CA LEU A 48 -13.19 -9.16 -0.31
C LEU A 48 -11.70 -8.92 0.01
N GLY A 49 -11.34 -8.92 1.29
CA GLY A 49 -9.95 -8.75 1.71
C GLY A 49 -9.00 -9.83 1.20
N GLU A 50 -9.46 -11.08 1.02
CA GLU A 50 -8.64 -12.14 0.39
C GLU A 50 -8.41 -11.86 -1.10
N VAL A 51 -9.45 -11.40 -1.81
CA VAL A 51 -9.33 -11.03 -3.23
C VAL A 51 -8.37 -9.86 -3.40
N PHE A 52 -8.49 -8.82 -2.57
CA PHE A 52 -7.58 -7.67 -2.58
C PHE A 52 -6.15 -8.07 -2.24
N LYS A 53 -5.95 -8.90 -1.23
CA LYS A 53 -4.64 -9.49 -0.90
C LYS A 53 -4.03 -10.24 -2.08
N TYR A 54 -4.83 -11.04 -2.77
CA TYR A 54 -4.38 -11.77 -3.96
C TYR A 54 -3.98 -10.83 -5.09
N LEU A 55 -4.78 -9.80 -5.38
CA LEU A 55 -4.49 -8.79 -6.40
C LEU A 55 -3.21 -7.98 -6.08
N MET A 56 -3.07 -7.51 -4.84
CA MET A 56 -1.88 -6.79 -4.39
C MET A 56 -0.61 -7.68 -4.49
N LYS A 57 -0.70 -8.95 -4.05
CA LYS A 57 0.47 -9.85 -3.99
C LYS A 57 0.92 -10.37 -5.36
N ASN A 58 -0.02 -10.78 -6.21
CA ASN A 58 0.30 -11.46 -7.47
C ASN A 58 0.35 -10.52 -8.67
N TYR A 59 -0.34 -9.38 -8.58
CA TYR A 59 -0.48 -8.43 -9.67
C TYR A 59 -0.04 -7.04 -9.29
N ASP A 60 0.51 -6.79 -8.10
CA ASP A 60 0.96 -5.46 -7.71
C ASP A 60 -0.08 -4.36 -7.97
N ILE A 61 -1.34 -4.66 -7.62
CA ILE A 61 -2.43 -3.70 -7.72
C ILE A 61 -2.62 -3.08 -6.35
N LEU A 62 -2.22 -1.83 -6.20
CA LEU A 62 -2.37 -1.07 -4.96
C LEU A 62 -3.81 -0.60 -4.79
N ILE A 63 -4.34 -0.63 -3.56
CA ILE A 63 -5.76 -0.39 -3.30
C ILE A 63 -5.97 0.69 -2.24
N GLY A 64 -6.73 1.73 -2.57
CA GLY A 64 -7.30 2.67 -1.60
C GLY A 64 -8.78 2.37 -1.39
N PHE A 65 -9.25 2.39 -0.15
CA PHE A 65 -10.64 2.07 0.17
C PHE A 65 -11.25 3.08 1.14
N GLU A 66 -12.35 3.71 0.72
CA GLU A 66 -13.17 4.59 1.55
C GLU A 66 -14.46 3.89 1.95
N GLY A 67 -14.72 3.72 3.25
CA GLY A 67 -15.91 3.03 3.75
C GLY A 67 -17.22 3.79 3.57
N SER A 68 -18.31 3.07 3.33
CA SER A 68 -19.66 3.61 3.23
C SER A 68 -20.41 3.57 4.56
N ASN A 69 -21.09 4.66 4.92
CA ASN A 69 -22.03 4.69 6.05
C ASN A 69 -23.26 3.78 5.81
N SER A 70 -23.58 3.46 4.55
CA SER A 70 -24.65 2.51 4.21
C SER A 70 -24.27 1.03 4.41
N ASP A 71 -22.98 0.76 4.66
CA ASP A 71 -22.45 -0.58 4.94
C ASP A 71 -21.82 -0.69 6.34
N MET A 72 -22.12 0.25 7.24
CA MET A 72 -21.66 0.16 8.63
C MET A 72 -22.12 -1.16 9.27
N GLY A 73 -21.16 -1.92 9.79
CA GLY A 73 -21.41 -3.24 10.40
C GLY A 73 -21.05 -4.43 9.50
N HIS A 74 -20.66 -4.21 8.24
CA HIS A 74 -20.08 -5.25 7.40
C HIS A 74 -18.56 -5.27 7.56
N SER A 75 -18.04 -6.14 8.44
CA SER A 75 -16.59 -6.36 8.63
C SER A 75 -15.89 -6.97 7.39
N ASP A 76 -16.65 -7.28 6.34
CA ASP A 76 -16.21 -8.07 5.20
C ASP A 76 -15.30 -7.29 4.24
N TYR A 77 -15.19 -5.97 4.42
CA TYR A 77 -14.36 -5.08 3.61
C TYR A 77 -12.98 -4.78 4.21
N ALA A 78 -12.68 -5.29 5.40
CA ALA A 78 -11.35 -5.20 5.98
C ALA A 78 -10.33 -5.98 5.12
N PHE A 79 -9.15 -5.40 4.89
CA PHE A 79 -8.03 -6.06 4.23
C PHE A 79 -6.70 -5.64 4.84
N ASP A 80 -5.66 -6.45 4.63
CA ASP A 80 -4.30 -6.14 5.08
C ASP A 80 -3.76 -4.97 4.24
N THR A 81 -3.80 -3.75 4.78
CA THR A 81 -3.22 -2.56 4.15
C THR A 81 -1.71 -2.69 3.98
N ASN A 82 -1.04 -3.39 4.89
CA ASN A 82 0.37 -3.73 4.82
C ASN A 82 0.53 -5.21 4.50
N LEU A 83 0.78 -5.52 3.22
CA LEU A 83 1.23 -6.85 2.86
C LEU A 83 2.54 -7.13 3.57
N SER A 84 2.54 -8.06 4.52
CA SER A 84 3.80 -8.53 5.09
C SER A 84 4.65 -9.12 3.95
N ARG A 85 5.93 -8.76 3.90
CA ARG A 85 6.91 -9.72 3.33
C ARG A 85 6.67 -10.98 4.13
N THR A 86 6.46 -12.12 3.46
CA THR A 86 6.02 -13.35 4.11
C THR A 86 6.97 -13.72 5.25
N GLU A 87 6.66 -13.27 6.47
CA GLU A 87 7.54 -13.46 7.61
C GLU A 87 7.16 -14.79 8.23
N THR A 88 8.02 -15.75 7.98
CA THR A 88 8.12 -16.91 8.83
C THR A 88 8.77 -16.45 10.14
N THR A 89 8.01 -16.33 11.21
CA THR A 89 8.62 -16.11 12.54
C THR A 89 9.02 -17.46 13.12
N GLU A 90 10.33 -17.68 13.26
CA GLU A 90 10.87 -18.79 14.05
C GLU A 90 10.88 -18.38 15.53
N LEU A 91 9.97 -18.94 16.34
CA LEU A 91 10.07 -18.84 17.79
C LEU A 91 11.05 -19.90 18.28
N LYS A 92 12.13 -19.48 18.95
CA LYS A 92 13.01 -20.38 19.70
C LYS A 92 12.53 -20.50 21.14
N SER A 93 12.14 -21.69 21.56
CA SER A 93 11.94 -21.97 22.99
C SER A 93 13.29 -22.04 23.72
N LYS A 94 13.27 -21.89 25.05
CA LYS A 94 14.46 -22.08 25.90
C LYS A 94 15.10 -23.46 25.75
N ASP A 95 14.31 -24.45 25.33
CA ASP A 95 14.75 -25.84 25.11
C ASP A 95 15.24 -26.09 23.67
N GLY A 96 15.39 -25.04 22.86
CA GLY A 96 15.88 -25.12 21.48
C GLY A 96 14.83 -25.53 20.44
N LEU A 97 13.55 -25.66 20.84
CA LEU A 97 12.46 -26.02 19.95
C LEU A 97 12.12 -24.82 19.06
N ARG A 98 12.22 -25.00 17.74
CA ARG A 98 11.87 -23.96 16.75
C ARG A 98 10.44 -24.18 16.27
N ALA A 99 9.52 -23.35 16.75
CA ALA A 99 8.17 -23.31 16.19
C ALA A 99 8.13 -22.29 15.06
N LYS A 100 7.73 -22.73 13.86
CA LYS A 100 7.48 -21.88 12.71
C LYS A 100 6.04 -21.41 12.77
N ILE A 101 5.78 -20.20 13.27
CA ILE A 101 4.41 -19.65 13.25
C ILE A 101 4.22 -18.91 11.93
N THR A 102 3.33 -19.43 11.09
CA THR A 102 2.77 -18.68 9.96
C THR A 102 1.41 -18.16 10.41
N ALA A 103 1.36 -16.93 10.90
CA ALA A 103 0.10 -16.28 11.21
C ALA A 103 -0.49 -15.74 9.90
N GLU A 104 -1.38 -16.51 9.28
CA GLU A 104 -2.24 -15.95 8.23
C GLU A 104 -3.43 -15.26 8.92
N ASN A 105 -3.62 -13.97 8.68
CA ASN A 105 -4.86 -13.30 9.03
C ASN A 105 -6.00 -14.01 8.29
N VAL A 106 -6.81 -14.75 9.05
CA VAL A 106 -8.05 -15.35 8.53
C VAL A 106 -9.07 -14.23 8.49
N PHE A 107 -9.40 -13.77 7.28
CA PHE A 107 -10.52 -12.86 7.08
C PHE A 107 -11.81 -13.62 7.36
N LEU A 108 -12.36 -13.44 8.56
CA LEU A 108 -13.67 -13.99 8.92
C LEU A 108 -14.76 -13.15 8.26
N ALA A 109 -14.90 -13.23 6.93
CA ALA A 109 -16.05 -12.64 6.27
C ALA A 109 -17.30 -13.42 6.67
N ARG A 110 -18.30 -12.70 7.16
CA ARG A 110 -19.53 -13.31 7.67
C ARG A 110 -20.64 -13.29 6.64
N ASN A 111 -20.71 -12.28 5.77
CA ASN A 111 -21.92 -12.03 4.97
C ASN A 111 -21.68 -11.72 3.48
N HIS A 112 -20.51 -11.22 3.08
CA HIS A 112 -20.23 -10.77 1.71
C HIS A 112 -19.04 -11.51 1.11
N LEU A 113 -19.33 -12.68 0.54
CA LEU A 113 -18.37 -13.42 -0.26
C LEU A 113 -18.50 -13.01 -1.73
N ILE A 114 -17.39 -12.67 -2.35
CA ILE A 114 -17.34 -12.29 -3.77
C ILE A 114 -16.74 -13.41 -4.63
N THR A 115 -17.15 -13.47 -5.89
CA THR A 115 -16.62 -14.38 -6.89
C THR A 115 -15.98 -13.59 -8.02
N VAL A 116 -14.72 -13.87 -8.32
CA VAL A 116 -13.97 -13.24 -9.39
C VAL A 116 -13.35 -14.33 -10.24
N ILE A 117 -13.86 -14.45 -11.47
CA ILE A 117 -13.36 -15.38 -12.48
C ILE A 117 -13.01 -14.55 -13.71
N ALA A 118 -11.73 -14.48 -14.04
CA ALA A 118 -11.23 -13.75 -15.18
C ALA A 118 -10.03 -14.48 -15.78
N GLU A 119 -10.01 -14.59 -17.10
CA GLU A 119 -8.92 -15.19 -17.86
C GLU A 119 -8.41 -14.14 -18.86
N ASN A 120 -7.17 -13.68 -18.66
CA ASN A 120 -6.52 -12.65 -19.49
C ASN A 120 -7.37 -11.36 -19.68
N LYS A 121 -8.10 -10.95 -18.65
CA LYS A 121 -8.96 -9.76 -18.66
C LYS A 121 -8.19 -8.51 -18.26
N ARG A 122 -8.59 -7.34 -18.78
CA ARG A 122 -8.02 -6.06 -18.34
C ARG A 122 -8.38 -5.79 -16.88
N LEU A 123 -7.51 -5.08 -16.15
CA LEU A 123 -7.75 -4.67 -14.78
C LEU A 123 -9.13 -4.04 -14.59
N LYS A 124 -9.54 -3.20 -15.54
CA LYS A 124 -10.85 -2.57 -15.56
C LYS A 124 -12.00 -3.57 -15.50
N GLU A 125 -11.97 -4.61 -16.34
CA GLU A 125 -13.01 -5.64 -16.37
C GLU A 125 -13.07 -6.43 -15.06
N VAL A 126 -11.91 -6.66 -14.42
CA VAL A 126 -11.83 -7.33 -13.12
C VAL A 126 -12.46 -6.48 -12.02
N PHE A 127 -12.11 -5.19 -11.92
CA PHE A 127 -12.69 -4.33 -10.89
C PHE A 127 -14.16 -4.01 -11.16
N ASP A 128 -14.59 -3.88 -12.41
CA ASP A 128 -16.01 -3.79 -12.76
C ASP A 128 -16.79 -5.00 -12.21
N THR A 129 -16.23 -6.22 -12.35
CA THR A 129 -16.82 -7.46 -11.80
C THR A 129 -16.86 -7.45 -10.27
N ILE A 130 -15.82 -6.93 -9.61
CA ILE A 130 -15.75 -6.81 -8.15
C ILE A 130 -16.81 -5.81 -7.66
N VAL A 131 -16.85 -4.58 -8.19
CA VAL A 131 -17.75 -3.54 -7.70
C VAL A 131 -19.23 -3.80 -8.04
N GLN A 132 -19.52 -4.59 -9.09
CA GLN A 132 -20.88 -5.06 -9.36
C GLN A 132 -21.47 -5.89 -8.20
N GLN A 133 -20.60 -6.57 -7.44
CA GLN A 133 -20.99 -7.32 -6.24
C GLN A 133 -21.01 -6.45 -4.98
N MET A 134 -20.55 -5.20 -5.07
CA MET A 134 -20.49 -4.22 -3.99
C MET A 134 -21.49 -3.09 -4.24
N LYS A 135 -22.75 -3.32 -3.86
CA LYS A 135 -23.91 -2.47 -4.23
C LYS A 135 -23.69 -0.96 -4.10
N TYR A 136 -22.96 -0.51 -3.08
CA TYR A 136 -22.80 0.92 -2.76
C TYR A 136 -21.48 1.53 -3.19
N TYR A 137 -20.65 0.81 -3.95
CA TYR A 137 -19.33 1.27 -4.34
C TYR A 137 -19.19 1.50 -5.83
N ASP A 138 -18.18 2.30 -6.15
CA ASP A 138 -17.61 2.53 -7.46
C ASP A 138 -16.07 2.58 -7.31
N TRP A 139 -15.35 2.69 -8.42
CA TRP A 139 -13.89 2.69 -8.39
C TRP A 139 -13.27 3.54 -9.49
N GLU A 140 -12.03 3.99 -9.27
CA GLU A 140 -11.21 4.69 -10.25
C GLU A 140 -9.73 4.30 -10.11
N ILE A 141 -8.93 4.55 -11.15
CA ILE A 141 -7.45 4.51 -11.03
C ILE A 141 -6.96 5.95 -10.93
N LYS A 142 -6.25 6.25 -9.85
CA LYS A 142 -5.59 7.55 -9.67
C LYS A 142 -4.20 7.31 -9.07
N GLU A 143 -3.17 7.90 -9.68
CA GLU A 143 -1.76 7.76 -9.26
C GLU A 143 -1.31 6.29 -9.10
N ASP A 144 -1.71 5.44 -10.03
CA ASP A 144 -1.40 4.01 -10.02
C ASP A 144 -1.92 3.25 -8.79
N VAL A 145 -3.00 3.76 -8.19
CA VAL A 145 -3.74 3.11 -7.12
C VAL A 145 -5.19 2.95 -7.56
N VAL A 146 -5.74 1.75 -7.37
CA VAL A 146 -7.17 1.50 -7.53
C VAL A 146 -7.89 2.03 -6.30
N ASN A 147 -8.65 3.10 -6.47
CA ASN A 147 -9.38 3.76 -5.41
C ASN A 147 -10.84 3.33 -5.47
N ILE A 148 -11.31 2.63 -4.44
CA ILE A 148 -12.70 2.22 -4.27
C ILE A 148 -13.37 3.19 -3.31
N PHE A 149 -14.51 3.74 -3.71
CA PHE A 149 -15.22 4.75 -2.94
C PHE A 149 -16.75 4.54 -2.99
N PRO A 150 -17.49 5.03 -1.99
CA PRO A 150 -18.93 4.85 -1.96
C PRO A 150 -19.61 5.75 -3.00
N LYS A 151 -20.46 5.17 -3.86
CA LYS A 151 -21.45 5.93 -4.65
C LYS A 151 -22.75 6.19 -3.89
N LYS A 152 -23.01 5.42 -2.82
CA LYS A 152 -24.11 5.63 -1.87
C LYS A 152 -23.59 5.55 -0.44
N GLY A 153 -24.12 6.39 0.45
CA GLY A 153 -23.71 6.40 1.85
C GLY A 153 -22.32 7.00 2.09
N ARG A 154 -21.79 7.76 1.13
CA ARG A 154 -20.49 8.41 1.26
C ARG A 154 -20.52 9.45 2.37
N ASP A 155 -19.60 9.37 3.34
CA ASP A 155 -19.46 10.41 4.36
C ASP A 155 -18.80 11.64 3.74
N LEU A 156 -19.56 12.73 3.60
CA LEU A 156 -19.07 13.97 2.99
C LEU A 156 -17.89 14.57 3.76
N ARG A 157 -17.74 14.28 5.06
CA ARG A 157 -16.60 14.73 5.84
C ARG A 157 -15.36 13.90 5.53
N LEU A 158 -15.48 12.57 5.36
CA LEU A 158 -14.35 11.76 4.90
C LEU A 158 -13.91 12.15 3.50
N LYS A 159 -14.85 12.44 2.60
CA LYS A 159 -14.54 13.00 1.28
C LYS A 159 -13.73 14.31 1.40
N LYS A 160 -14.18 15.27 2.23
CA LYS A 160 -13.46 16.52 2.46
C LYS A 160 -12.08 16.32 3.10
N LEU A 161 -11.94 15.35 4.01
CA LEU A 161 -10.66 14.98 4.60
C LEU A 161 -9.68 14.49 3.53
N LEU A 162 -10.12 13.60 2.65
CA LEU A 162 -9.33 13.11 1.51
C LEU A 162 -8.95 14.22 0.52
N GLU A 163 -9.79 15.24 0.37
CA GLU A 163 -9.56 16.42 -0.48
C GLU A 163 -8.74 17.53 0.22
N THR A 164 -8.40 17.37 1.50
CA THR A 164 -7.67 18.39 2.26
C THR A 164 -6.25 18.54 1.70
N ASN A 165 -5.86 19.77 1.38
CA ASN A 165 -4.51 20.06 0.89
C ASN A 165 -3.51 19.98 2.06
N ILE A 166 -2.43 19.24 1.85
CA ILE A 166 -1.31 19.07 2.76
C ILE A 166 -0.17 19.91 2.23
N ASN A 167 0.24 20.91 3.01
CA ASN A 167 1.27 21.86 2.56
C ASN A 167 2.63 21.18 2.43
N SER A 168 3.01 20.39 3.43
CA SER A 168 4.26 19.62 3.44
C SER A 168 4.11 18.36 4.29
N PHE A 169 4.70 17.26 3.82
CA PHE A 169 4.84 16.02 4.58
C PHE A 169 6.16 15.34 4.20
N LYS A 170 6.95 15.01 5.22
CA LYS A 170 8.24 14.34 5.07
C LYS A 170 8.32 13.11 5.97
N PHE A 171 8.90 12.05 5.44
CA PHE A 171 9.38 10.93 6.26
C PHE A 171 10.79 10.53 5.82
N GLU A 172 11.51 9.94 6.77
CA GLU A 172 12.93 9.64 6.61
C GLU A 172 13.14 8.16 6.32
N LYS A 173 14.25 7.85 5.66
CA LYS A 173 14.71 6.48 5.52
C LYS A 173 14.86 5.84 6.90
N GLY A 174 14.27 4.68 7.08
CA GLY A 174 14.27 3.96 8.35
C GLY A 174 13.04 4.21 9.21
N ASP A 175 12.19 5.18 8.86
CA ASP A 175 10.88 5.35 9.49
C ASP A 175 10.04 4.09 9.29
N THR A 176 9.36 3.69 10.36
CA THR A 176 8.38 2.62 10.36
C THR A 176 7.02 3.12 9.85
N ILE A 177 6.18 2.21 9.34
CA ILE A 177 4.80 2.58 8.97
C ILE A 177 4.04 3.17 10.16
N TRP A 178 4.33 2.69 11.37
CA TRP A 178 3.82 3.27 12.61
C TRP A 178 4.20 4.76 12.73
N GLN A 179 5.48 5.10 12.60
CA GLN A 179 5.95 6.48 12.67
C GLN A 179 5.34 7.35 11.57
N ILE A 180 5.24 6.83 10.33
CA ILE A 180 4.60 7.53 9.21
C ILE A 180 3.12 7.83 9.51
N THR A 181 2.38 6.84 10.05
CA THR A 181 0.98 7.02 10.43
C THR A 181 0.83 8.08 11.54
N THR A 182 1.73 8.08 12.52
CA THR A 182 1.74 9.09 13.60
C THR A 182 1.99 10.49 13.04
N LYS A 183 3.01 10.65 12.19
CA LYS A 183 3.31 11.93 11.53
C LYS A 183 2.13 12.48 10.74
N ILE A 184 1.36 11.62 10.06
CA ILE A 184 0.14 12.03 9.33
C ILE A 184 -0.91 12.60 10.29
N LYS A 185 -1.14 11.93 11.42
CA LYS A 185 -2.11 12.37 12.42
C LYS A 185 -1.71 13.69 13.07
N GLU A 186 -0.41 13.97 13.12
CA GLU A 186 0.16 15.19 13.68
C GLU A 186 0.14 16.39 12.70
N LEU A 187 -0.16 16.16 11.42
CA LEU A 187 -0.27 17.23 10.43
C LEU A 187 -1.27 18.32 10.88
N PRO A 188 -0.91 19.62 10.83
CA PRO A 188 -1.79 20.70 11.26
C PRO A 188 -3.14 20.72 10.55
N GLU A 189 -3.17 20.42 9.24
CA GLU A 189 -4.36 20.40 8.41
C GLU A 189 -5.31 19.27 8.82
N ILE A 190 -4.73 18.10 9.11
CA ILE A 190 -5.45 16.92 9.57
C ILE A 190 -6.00 17.13 10.98
N ASN A 191 -5.18 17.66 11.90
CA ASN A 191 -5.61 18.00 13.26
C ASN A 191 -6.73 19.05 13.28
N LYS A 192 -6.58 20.11 12.49
CA LYS A 192 -7.62 21.13 12.33
C LYS A 192 -8.92 20.51 11.84
N PHE A 193 -8.86 19.71 10.78
CA PHE A 193 -10.03 19.04 10.21
C PHE A 193 -10.75 18.15 11.25
N VAL A 194 -9.99 17.33 11.99
CA VAL A 194 -10.53 16.44 13.02
C VAL A 194 -11.26 17.22 14.11
N ASN A 195 -10.66 18.31 14.58
CA ASN A 195 -11.24 19.14 15.63
C ASN A 195 -12.52 19.84 15.17
N GLU A 196 -12.52 20.41 13.96
CA GLU A 196 -13.68 21.10 13.39
C GLU A 196 -14.88 20.16 13.13
N ASN A 197 -14.61 18.87 12.84
CA ASN A 197 -15.65 17.88 12.54
C ASN A 197 -15.99 16.97 13.73
N ASN A 198 -15.46 17.25 14.93
CA ASN A 198 -15.61 16.47 16.15
C ASN A 198 -15.28 14.98 15.98
N PHE A 199 -14.22 14.70 15.23
CA PHE A 199 -13.71 13.35 15.05
C PHE A 199 -12.66 12.99 16.10
N TYR A 200 -12.38 11.70 16.16
CA TYR A 200 -11.24 11.13 16.86
C TYR A 200 -10.57 10.10 15.95
N PHE A 201 -9.27 10.25 15.69
CA PHE A 201 -8.47 9.16 15.13
C PHE A 201 -8.03 8.25 16.25
N SER A 202 -8.44 6.99 16.25
CA SER A 202 -7.79 6.04 17.13
C SER A 202 -6.43 5.62 16.57
N GLY A 203 -5.46 5.58 17.46
CA GLY A 203 -4.21 4.85 17.27
C GLY A 203 -4.35 3.37 17.63
N LYS A 204 -5.53 2.88 18.02
CA LYS A 204 -5.72 1.49 18.39
C LYS A 204 -5.70 0.64 17.13
N ARG A 205 -4.70 -0.21 17.04
CA ARG A 205 -4.63 -1.30 16.07
C ARG A 205 -4.94 -2.60 16.79
N THR A 206 -5.79 -3.41 16.19
CA THR A 206 -6.20 -4.70 16.74
C THR A 206 -5.45 -5.81 16.02
N GLY A 207 -4.76 -6.67 16.76
CA GLY A 207 -4.00 -7.78 16.19
C GLY A 207 -3.04 -8.38 17.21
N LEU A 208 -2.47 -9.53 16.89
CA LEU A 208 -1.35 -10.08 17.66
C LEU A 208 -0.15 -9.12 17.54
N VAL A 209 0.59 -8.91 18.63
CA VAL A 209 1.75 -7.99 18.66
C VAL A 209 2.74 -8.31 17.54
N SER A 210 3.03 -9.58 17.30
CA SER A 210 3.92 -10.01 16.21
C SER A 210 3.41 -9.62 14.81
N ILE A 211 2.10 -9.67 14.60
CA ILE A 211 1.47 -9.24 13.34
C ILE A 211 1.61 -7.72 13.21
N LEU A 212 1.31 -6.97 14.28
CA LEU A 212 1.44 -5.52 14.30
C LEU A 212 2.89 -5.07 14.07
N GLU A 213 3.87 -5.76 14.65
CA GLU A 213 5.29 -5.49 14.41
C GLU A 213 5.68 -5.78 12.97
N SER A 214 5.25 -6.91 12.40
CA SER A 214 5.57 -7.25 11.00
C SER A 214 4.93 -6.29 9.99
N GLN A 215 3.72 -5.81 10.27
CA GLN A 215 2.99 -4.91 9.39
C GLN A 215 3.48 -3.47 9.54
N TYR A 216 3.64 -3.01 10.78
CA TYR A 216 3.84 -1.59 11.07
C TYR A 216 5.22 -1.22 11.58
N GLY A 217 5.99 -2.19 12.11
CA GLY A 217 7.39 -2.03 12.45
C GLY A 217 8.32 -2.12 11.23
N ARG A 218 7.77 -2.42 10.05
CA ARG A 218 8.55 -2.40 8.81
C ARG A 218 9.06 -1.00 8.53
N LYS A 219 10.38 -0.92 8.35
CA LYS A 219 11.09 0.29 7.96
C LYS A 219 11.00 0.51 6.47
N ILE A 220 10.78 1.76 6.07
CA ILE A 220 10.88 2.20 4.69
C ILE A 220 12.36 2.46 4.34
N ASP A 221 12.78 2.07 3.15
CA ASP A 221 14.17 2.15 2.68
C ASP A 221 14.49 3.43 1.88
N VAL A 222 13.48 4.26 1.66
CA VAL A 222 13.55 5.55 0.97
C VAL A 222 13.15 6.69 1.90
N GLU A 223 13.69 7.88 1.63
CA GLU A 223 13.16 9.13 2.17
C GLU A 223 12.23 9.78 1.14
N MET A 224 11.27 10.57 1.59
CA MET A 224 10.38 11.31 0.72
C MET A 224 10.00 12.66 1.34
N ASP A 225 9.80 13.63 0.46
CA ASP A 225 9.29 14.95 0.77
C ASP A 225 8.18 15.28 -0.24
N PHE A 226 6.98 15.52 0.26
CA PHE A 226 5.81 15.87 -0.53
C PHE A 226 5.31 17.25 -0.12
N SER A 227 4.89 18.04 -1.09
CA SER A 227 4.34 19.37 -0.86
C SER A 227 3.14 19.64 -1.75
N ASN A 228 2.17 20.39 -1.24
CA ASN A 228 0.99 20.86 -1.98
C ASN A 228 0.19 19.74 -2.65
N ILE A 229 -0.02 18.63 -1.94
CA ILE A 229 -0.82 17.49 -2.42
C ILE A 229 -2.08 17.32 -1.58
N THR A 230 -3.11 16.71 -2.13
CA THR A 230 -4.28 16.31 -1.33
C THR A 230 -3.94 15.15 -0.40
N PHE A 231 -4.71 14.98 0.68
CA PHE A 231 -4.51 13.88 1.60
C PHE A 231 -4.67 12.51 0.92
N LYS A 232 -5.62 12.37 -0.02
CA LYS A 232 -5.75 11.16 -0.85
C LYS A 232 -4.47 10.87 -1.64
N GLU A 233 -3.87 11.90 -2.24
CA GLU A 233 -2.63 11.74 -3.00
C GLU A 233 -1.47 11.34 -2.09
N LEU A 234 -1.42 11.88 -0.87
CA LEU A 234 -0.45 11.46 0.13
C LEU A 234 -0.59 9.96 0.46
N LEU A 235 -1.81 9.49 0.72
CA LEU A 235 -2.09 8.08 1.02
C LEU A 235 -1.72 7.16 -0.15
N ASN A 236 -2.01 7.57 -1.39
CA ASN A 236 -1.61 6.83 -2.59
C ASN A 236 -0.09 6.74 -2.73
N LYS A 237 0.63 7.87 -2.59
CA LYS A 237 2.10 7.90 -2.69
C LYS A 237 2.77 7.03 -1.63
N ILE A 238 2.31 7.10 -0.38
CA ILE A 238 2.80 6.23 0.70
C ILE A 238 2.53 4.76 0.37
N THR A 239 1.37 4.46 -0.23
CA THR A 239 1.00 3.11 -0.62
C THR A 239 1.88 2.54 -1.73
N LYS A 240 2.32 3.35 -2.70
CA LYS A 240 3.30 2.91 -3.71
C LYS A 240 4.62 2.47 -3.08
N ILE A 241 5.07 3.20 -2.07
CA ILE A 241 6.35 2.95 -1.39
C ILE A 241 6.27 1.74 -0.48
N LYS A 242 5.25 1.72 0.36
CA LYS A 242 5.10 0.66 1.34
C LYS A 242 4.59 -0.63 0.68
N ARG A 243 3.89 -0.57 -0.45
CA ARG A 243 3.20 -1.70 -1.09
C ARG A 243 2.02 -2.19 -0.24
N GLY A 244 0.88 -2.43 -0.89
CA GLY A 244 -0.37 -2.81 -0.24
C GLY A 244 -1.48 -1.80 -0.54
N GLY A 245 -2.16 -1.32 0.50
CA GLY A 245 -3.26 -0.38 0.35
C GLY A 245 -3.45 0.57 1.52
N TRP A 246 -4.52 1.35 1.49
CA TRP A 246 -4.96 2.18 2.62
C TRP A 246 -6.47 2.07 2.78
N ILE A 247 -6.96 2.25 4.00
CA ILE A 247 -8.38 2.24 4.36
C ILE A 247 -8.71 3.50 5.16
N ILE A 248 -9.84 4.14 4.85
CA ILE A 248 -10.45 5.16 5.69
C ILE A 248 -11.92 4.87 5.93
N GLU A 249 -12.34 4.85 7.19
CA GLU A 249 -13.70 4.46 7.57
C GLU A 249 -14.20 5.25 8.78
N ASN A 250 -15.49 5.57 8.79
CA ASN A 250 -16.19 6.07 9.97
C ASN A 250 -16.81 4.87 10.72
N HIS A 251 -16.33 4.63 11.94
CA HIS A 251 -16.79 3.55 12.81
C HIS A 251 -17.93 3.99 13.75
N GLY A 252 -18.48 5.19 13.54
CA GLY A 252 -19.58 5.74 14.31
C GLY A 252 -19.15 6.33 15.66
N PHE A 253 -20.14 6.61 16.51
CA PHE A 253 -19.92 7.28 17.79
C PHE A 253 -19.37 6.34 18.86
N SER A 254 -18.22 6.70 19.42
CA SER A 254 -17.63 6.00 20.56
C SER A 254 -18.09 6.61 21.87
N LYS A 255 -18.79 5.83 22.70
CA LYS A 255 -19.24 6.26 24.04
C LYS A 255 -18.09 6.62 24.98
N THR A 256 -16.92 5.99 24.82
CA THR A 256 -15.76 6.21 25.70
C THR A 256 -15.12 7.58 25.49
N VAL A 257 -14.99 8.01 24.23
CA VAL A 257 -14.37 9.31 23.89
C VAL A 257 -15.38 10.40 23.57
N GLN A 258 -16.68 10.06 23.56
CA GLN A 258 -17.80 10.95 23.21
C GLN A 258 -17.64 11.65 21.86
N LYS A 259 -17.05 10.95 20.88
CA LYS A 259 -16.79 11.44 19.53
C LYS A 259 -17.00 10.34 18.50
N GLU A 260 -17.24 10.75 17.26
CA GLU A 260 -17.19 9.81 16.14
C GLU A 260 -15.75 9.38 15.88
N TYR A 261 -15.59 8.10 15.60
CA TYR A 261 -14.28 7.47 15.46
C TYR A 261 -13.98 7.20 13.99
N ILE A 262 -12.87 7.75 13.51
CA ILE A 262 -12.34 7.45 12.17
C ILE A 262 -11.14 6.51 12.30
N VAL A 263 -11.17 5.44 11.52
CA VAL A 263 -10.00 4.58 11.27
C VAL A 263 -9.29 5.09 10.03
N ILE A 264 -7.99 5.30 10.15
CA ILE A 264 -7.09 5.37 9.00
C ILE A 264 -6.08 4.25 9.18
N ASP A 265 -6.08 3.33 8.22
CA ASP A 265 -5.10 2.27 8.15
C ASP A 265 -4.27 2.41 6.88
N ILE A 266 -2.95 2.42 7.06
CA ILE A 266 -1.93 2.62 6.04
C ILE A 266 -0.94 1.50 6.27
#